data_AF-A0A357VJ68-F1
#
_entry.id   AF-A0A357VJ68-F1
#
_cell.length_a   1.000
_cell.length_b   1.000
_cell.length_c   1.000
_cell.angle_alpha   90.00
_cell.angle_beta   90.00
_cell.angle_gamma   90.00
#
_symmetry.space_group_name_H-M   'P 1'
#
loop_
_entity.id
_entity.type
_entity.pdbx_description
1 polymer ?
#
loop_
_entity_poly.entity_id
_entity_poly.type
_entity_poly.pdbx_seq_one_letter_code
_entity_poly.pdbx_strand_id
1 'polypeptide(L)'
;RQEPYGRPGKVLHIDGDEEYLNICMEAYRKVGMEVVGVVLKEEEQPEKVYDLLERYRPDILVITGHDSIKSSARDYGDLESYRNSKYFVEAVKNARKYEPSLDNLVIFAGACQSNYEALIKAGANYASSPERVLIHCLDPVLVSEKVAFSHINELVKIEDLIEHTITGAAGIGGLQTMGKFRYGVPKGKY
;
A
#
# COMPACT_ATOMS: atom_id res chain seq x y z
N ARG A 1 37.22 5.00 -6.50
CA ARG A 1 35.93 4.55 -7.09
C ARG A 1 34.92 5.67 -6.87
N GLN A 2 34.05 5.96 -7.83
CA GLN A 2 33.02 7.00 -7.70
C GLN A 2 31.98 6.57 -6.64
N GLU A 3 31.43 7.52 -5.88
CA GLU A 3 30.44 7.22 -4.83
C GLU A 3 29.10 6.87 -5.48
N PRO A 4 28.54 5.68 -5.22
CA PRO A 4 27.20 5.32 -5.69
C PRO A 4 26.12 5.99 -4.83
N TYR A 5 24.93 6.18 -5.38
CA TYR A 5 23.75 6.58 -4.61
C TYR A 5 22.54 5.73 -4.97
N GLY A 6 21.56 5.71 -4.07
CA GLY A 6 20.32 4.98 -4.22
C GLY A 6 19.13 5.91 -4.26
N ARG A 7 18.12 5.57 -5.06
CA ARG A 7 16.81 6.20 -5.02
C ARG A 7 15.77 5.13 -4.71
N PRO A 8 15.25 5.06 -3.47
CA PRO A 8 14.14 4.17 -3.14
C PRO A 8 12.86 4.64 -3.82
N GLY A 9 11.90 3.72 -3.92
CA GLY A 9 10.55 4.04 -4.41
C GLY A 9 9.86 5.07 -3.52
N LYS A 10 9.15 6.01 -4.15
CA LYS A 10 8.36 7.04 -3.46
C LYS A 10 6.99 6.50 -3.06
N VAL A 11 6.55 6.81 -1.84
CA VAL A 11 5.25 6.41 -1.30
C VAL A 11 4.26 7.57 -1.30
N LEU A 12 3.02 7.30 -1.70
CA LEU A 12 1.84 8.09 -1.37
C LEU A 12 0.97 7.25 -0.43
N HIS A 13 0.77 7.71 0.80
CA HIS A 13 -0.07 7.05 1.81
C HIS A 13 -1.32 7.89 2.04
N ILE A 14 -2.48 7.32 1.70
CA ILE A 14 -3.80 7.88 1.96
C ILE A 14 -4.43 7.09 3.10
N ASP A 15 -4.84 7.77 4.17
CA ASP A 15 -5.45 7.13 5.34
C ASP A 15 -6.68 7.90 5.82
N GLY A 16 -7.69 7.18 6.32
CA GLY A 16 -8.86 7.74 6.99
C GLY A 16 -8.59 8.22 8.42
N ASP A 17 -7.52 7.75 9.05
CA ASP A 17 -7.13 8.06 10.42
C ASP A 17 -5.82 8.89 10.45
N GLU A 18 -5.92 10.12 10.96
CA GLU A 18 -4.79 11.04 11.05
C GLU A 18 -3.72 10.57 12.06
N GLU A 19 -4.10 9.96 13.17
CA GLU A 19 -3.16 9.49 14.18
C GLU A 19 -2.35 8.31 13.65
N TYR A 20 -3.01 7.34 13.01
CA TYR A 20 -2.33 6.21 12.38
C TYR A 20 -1.46 6.64 11.21
N LEU A 21 -1.92 7.58 10.38
CA LEU A 21 -1.10 8.13 9.32
C LEU A 21 0.17 8.76 9.89
N ASN A 22 0.07 9.58 10.94
CA ASN A 22 1.23 10.22 11.56
C ASN A 22 2.27 9.21 12.06
N ILE A 23 1.82 8.11 12.68
CA ILE A 23 2.70 7.00 13.09
C ILE A 23 3.41 6.37 11.87
N CYS A 24 2.68 6.10 10.79
CA CYS A 24 3.24 5.54 9.56
C CYS A 24 4.26 6.49 8.92
N MET A 25 3.94 7.79 8.86
CA MET A 25 4.80 8.83 8.31
C MET A 25 6.11 8.95 9.08
N GLU A 26 6.09 8.84 10.41
CA GLU A 26 7.32 8.77 11.21
C GLU A 26 8.14 7.53 10.91
N ALA A 27 7.50 6.36 10.77
CA ALA A 27 8.19 5.11 10.46
C ALA A 27 8.87 5.16 9.09
N TYR A 28 8.19 5.64 8.04
CA TYR A 28 8.79 5.87 6.72
C TYR A 28 10.01 6.80 6.77
N ARG A 29 9.92 7.91 7.50
CA ARG A 29 11.02 8.87 7.61
C ARG A 29 12.22 8.30 8.34
N LYS A 30 12.01 7.46 9.36
CA LYS A 30 13.10 6.80 10.10
C LYS A 30 13.96 5.89 9.21
N VAL A 31 13.36 5.31 8.17
CA VAL A 31 14.07 4.45 7.20
C VAL A 31 14.48 5.20 5.92
N GLY A 32 14.32 6.53 5.89
CA GLY A 32 14.81 7.39 4.81
C GLY A 32 13.99 7.34 3.53
N MET A 33 12.71 6.96 3.60
CA MET A 33 11.81 6.93 2.44
C MET A 33 11.21 8.31 2.13
N GLU A 34 11.09 8.62 0.83
CA GLU A 34 10.30 9.76 0.37
C GLU A 34 8.82 9.40 0.42
N VAL A 35 8.06 10.08 1.27
CA VAL A 35 6.64 9.80 1.47
C VAL A 35 5.79 11.08 1.51
N VAL A 36 4.60 10.99 0.91
CA VAL A 36 3.53 11.97 1.05
C VAL A 36 2.36 11.30 1.77
N GLY A 37 1.91 11.90 2.88
CA GLY A 37 0.74 11.46 3.63
C GLY A 37 -0.46 12.37 3.32
N VAL A 38 -1.64 11.79 3.11
CA VAL A 38 -2.89 12.52 2.88
C VAL A 38 -4.00 11.91 3.74
N VAL A 39 -4.60 12.71 4.62
CA VAL A 39 -5.76 12.30 5.40
C VAL A 39 -7.02 12.48 4.55
N LEU A 40 -7.74 11.40 4.28
CA LEU A 40 -9.03 11.39 3.57
C LEU A 40 -9.91 10.29 4.12
N LYS A 41 -11.16 10.64 4.44
CA LYS A 41 -12.17 9.65 4.82
C LYS A 41 -12.35 8.63 3.71
N GLU A 42 -12.70 7.41 4.08
CA GLU A 42 -12.77 6.29 3.16
C GLU A 42 -13.69 6.59 1.97
N GLU A 43 -14.84 7.24 2.20
CA GLU A 43 -15.78 7.62 1.13
C GLU A 43 -15.22 8.64 0.13
N GLU A 44 -14.21 9.43 0.50
CA GLU A 44 -13.62 10.47 -0.36
C GLU A 44 -12.43 9.95 -1.19
N GLN A 45 -11.78 8.87 -0.73
CA GLN A 45 -10.60 8.31 -1.38
C GLN A 45 -10.82 7.93 -2.86
N PRO A 46 -11.96 7.32 -3.28
CA PRO A 46 -12.21 6.98 -4.67
C PRO A 46 -12.14 8.18 -5.62
N GLU A 47 -12.67 9.32 -5.21
CA GLU A 47 -12.75 10.52 -6.04
C GLU A 47 -11.42 11.26 -6.12
N LYS A 48 -10.61 11.20 -5.05
CA LYS A 48 -9.37 11.98 -4.94
C LYS A 48 -8.12 11.24 -5.38
N VAL A 49 -8.12 9.90 -5.35
CA VAL A 49 -6.90 9.10 -5.59
C VAL A 49 -6.24 9.40 -6.94
N TYR A 50 -7.03 9.63 -8.00
CA TYR A 50 -6.49 9.90 -9.33
C TYR A 50 -5.70 11.22 -9.37
N ASP A 51 -6.29 12.31 -8.87
CA ASP A 51 -5.65 13.64 -8.83
C ASP A 51 -4.38 13.61 -7.98
N LEU A 52 -4.39 12.86 -6.87
CA LEU A 52 -3.23 12.70 -6.00
C LEU A 52 -2.10 11.93 -6.69
N LEU A 53 -2.43 10.88 -7.45
CA LEU A 53 -1.46 10.14 -8.25
C LEU A 53 -0.84 11.02 -9.34
N GLU A 54 -1.63 11.82 -10.05
CA GLU A 54 -1.13 12.75 -11.06
C GLU A 54 -0.20 13.81 -10.45
N ARG A 55 -0.56 14.32 -9.26
CA ARG A 55 0.19 15.36 -8.56
C ARG A 55 1.51 14.87 -7.99
N TYR A 56 1.50 13.71 -7.31
CA TYR A 56 2.65 13.26 -6.52
C TYR A 56 3.52 12.22 -7.23
N ARG A 57 2.99 11.56 -8.27
CA ARG A 57 3.68 10.55 -9.10
C ARG A 57 4.46 9.52 -8.25
N PRO A 58 3.80 8.81 -7.32
CA PRO A 58 4.47 7.82 -6.48
C PRO A 58 4.76 6.52 -7.24
N ASP A 59 5.69 5.71 -6.71
CA ASP A 59 5.95 4.34 -7.16
C ASP A 59 5.08 3.32 -6.39
N ILE A 60 4.71 3.66 -5.16
CA ILE A 60 3.92 2.86 -4.23
C ILE A 60 2.76 3.71 -3.71
N LEU A 61 1.55 3.19 -3.82
CA LEU A 61 0.32 3.77 -3.27
C LEU A 61 -0.17 2.90 -2.11
N VAL A 62 -0.42 3.52 -0.96
CA VAL A 62 -1.04 2.89 0.21
C VAL A 62 -2.40 3.53 0.43
N ILE A 63 -3.46 2.71 0.44
CA ILE A 63 -4.85 3.12 0.67
C ILE A 63 -5.34 2.39 1.93
N THR A 64 -5.44 3.10 3.05
CA THR A 64 -5.83 2.56 4.35
C THR A 64 -6.89 3.46 5.02
N GLY A 65 -7.33 3.06 6.21
CA GLY A 65 -8.37 3.72 6.97
C GLY A 65 -8.95 2.74 7.99
N HIS A 66 -10.24 2.85 8.24
CA HIS A 66 -10.98 1.91 9.06
C HIS A 66 -11.86 1.01 8.21
N ASP A 67 -12.01 -0.24 8.65
CA ASP A 67 -13.02 -1.13 8.15
C ASP A 67 -13.44 -2.10 9.24
N SER A 68 -14.58 -2.75 9.03
CA SER A 68 -15.05 -3.82 9.89
C SER A 68 -16.14 -4.60 9.18
N ILE A 69 -16.30 -5.85 9.62
CA ILE A 69 -17.44 -6.66 9.22
C ILE A 69 -18.68 -6.16 9.95
N LYS A 70 -19.77 -5.93 9.21
CA LYS A 70 -21.08 -5.59 9.78
C LYS A 70 -21.59 -6.76 10.60
N SER A 71 -22.20 -6.51 11.76
CA SER A 71 -22.77 -7.55 12.61
C SER A 71 -23.87 -8.38 11.93
N SER A 72 -24.49 -7.86 10.88
CA SER A 72 -25.49 -8.53 10.05
C SER A 72 -24.91 -9.37 8.92
N ALA A 73 -23.58 -9.39 8.73
CA ALA A 73 -22.92 -10.11 7.66
C ALA A 73 -23.19 -11.62 7.76
N ARG A 74 -23.62 -12.21 6.65
CA ARG A 74 -23.83 -13.66 6.52
C ARG A 74 -22.87 -14.32 5.54
N ASP A 75 -22.29 -13.50 4.66
CA ASP A 75 -21.34 -13.93 3.63
C ASP A 75 -20.15 -12.97 3.63
N TYR A 76 -18.96 -13.48 3.94
CA TYR A 76 -17.71 -12.69 3.97
C TYR A 76 -17.09 -12.51 2.58
N GLY A 77 -17.62 -13.17 1.56
CA GLY A 77 -17.29 -12.89 0.16
C GLY A 77 -18.02 -11.65 -0.37
N ASP A 78 -19.17 -11.31 0.21
CA ASP A 78 -19.96 -10.14 -0.20
C ASP A 78 -19.32 -8.83 0.27
N LEU A 79 -19.09 -7.92 -0.66
CA LEU A 79 -18.53 -6.59 -0.37
C LEU A 79 -19.45 -5.75 0.52
N GLU A 80 -20.77 -5.98 0.46
CA GLU A 80 -21.74 -5.29 1.29
C GLU A 80 -21.71 -5.73 2.77
N SER A 81 -20.99 -6.80 3.10
CA SER A 81 -20.75 -7.21 4.49
C SER A 81 -19.76 -6.30 5.23
N TYR A 82 -19.09 -5.39 4.53
CA TYR A 82 -18.03 -4.53 5.06
C TYR A 82 -18.49 -3.08 5.11
N ARG A 83 -17.96 -2.30 6.06
CA ARG A 83 -18.33 -0.87 6.17
C ARG A 83 -17.73 -0.06 5.04
N ASN A 84 -16.44 -0.25 4.79
CA ASN A 84 -15.63 0.65 3.96
C ASN A 84 -14.86 -0.05 2.83
N SER A 85 -14.77 -1.39 2.82
CA SER A 85 -14.09 -2.13 1.73
C SER A 85 -14.52 -1.70 0.33
N LYS A 86 -15.80 -1.32 0.14
CA LYS A 86 -16.30 -0.83 -1.15
C LYS A 86 -15.57 0.41 -1.66
N TYR A 87 -15.20 1.33 -0.77
CA TYR A 87 -14.50 2.55 -1.13
C TYR A 87 -13.04 2.25 -1.46
N PHE A 88 -12.37 1.39 -0.69
CA PHE A 88 -11.02 0.95 -1.01
C PHE A 88 -10.96 0.25 -2.37
N VAL A 89 -11.91 -0.65 -2.65
CA VAL A 89 -12.04 -1.32 -3.95
C VAL A 89 -12.21 -0.32 -5.10
N GLU A 90 -13.04 0.70 -4.92
CA GLU A 90 -13.25 1.73 -5.93
C GLU A 90 -12.01 2.63 -6.13
N ALA A 91 -11.34 3.01 -5.04
CA ALA A 91 -10.09 3.75 -5.08
C ALA A 91 -8.99 2.97 -5.80
N VAL A 92 -8.84 1.67 -5.55
CA VAL A 92 -7.90 0.80 -6.28
C VAL A 92 -8.23 0.77 -7.77
N LYS A 93 -9.51 0.61 -8.15
CA LYS A 93 -9.92 0.64 -9.56
C LYS A 93 -9.60 1.97 -10.22
N ASN A 94 -9.81 3.10 -9.53
CA ASN A 94 -9.50 4.42 -10.05
C ASN A 94 -7.99 4.64 -10.16
N ALA A 95 -7.18 4.16 -9.22
CA ALA A 95 -5.72 4.15 -9.33
C ALA A 95 -5.25 3.34 -10.55
N ARG A 96 -5.90 2.20 -10.85
CA ARG A 96 -5.59 1.39 -12.04
C ARG A 96 -6.02 2.00 -13.36
N LYS A 97 -6.93 2.99 -13.36
CA LYS A 97 -7.18 3.83 -14.55
C LYS A 97 -6.01 4.77 -14.84
N TYR A 98 -5.29 5.21 -13.80
CA TYR A 98 -4.08 6.03 -13.94
C TYR A 98 -2.88 5.18 -14.39
N GLU A 99 -2.62 4.07 -13.69
CA GLU A 99 -1.52 3.16 -14.01
C GLU A 99 -1.97 1.68 -13.93
N PRO A 100 -2.25 1.04 -15.08
CA PRO A 100 -2.72 -0.35 -15.13
C PRO A 100 -1.67 -1.38 -14.72
N SER A 101 -0.37 -1.10 -14.85
CA SER A 101 0.70 -2.05 -14.57
C SER A 101 0.93 -2.21 -13.06
N LEU A 102 0.83 -3.46 -12.59
CA LEU A 102 1.11 -3.85 -11.19
C LEU A 102 2.56 -3.52 -10.80
N ASP A 103 3.49 -3.63 -11.74
CA ASP A 103 4.92 -3.38 -11.51
C ASP A 103 5.29 -1.90 -11.64
N ASN A 104 4.47 -1.05 -12.27
CA ASN A 104 4.73 0.39 -12.37
C ASN A 104 4.17 1.15 -11.17
N LEU A 105 2.96 0.80 -10.72
CA LEU A 105 2.37 1.31 -9.49
C LEU A 105 2.03 0.15 -8.58
N VAL A 106 2.79 0.00 -7.49
CA VAL A 106 2.50 -1.01 -6.48
C VAL A 106 1.43 -0.45 -5.56
N ILE A 107 0.36 -1.20 -5.34
CA ILE A 107 -0.77 -0.75 -4.50
C ILE A 107 -0.89 -1.69 -3.31
N PHE A 108 -0.78 -1.14 -2.10
CA PHE A 108 -1.27 -1.76 -0.87
C PHE A 108 -2.65 -1.16 -0.54
N ALA A 109 -3.66 -1.98 -0.26
CA ALA A 109 -4.98 -1.49 0.08
C ALA A 109 -5.67 -2.28 1.19
N GLY A 110 -6.48 -1.59 1.98
CA GLY A 110 -7.37 -2.17 2.98
C GLY A 110 -7.00 -1.79 4.41
N ALA A 111 -7.89 -2.16 5.32
CA ALA A 111 -7.77 -1.94 6.75
C ALA A 111 -8.02 -3.25 7.52
N CYS A 112 -8.22 -3.14 8.83
CA CYS A 112 -8.67 -4.25 9.67
C CYS A 112 -9.93 -4.90 9.10
N GLN A 113 -9.91 -6.22 8.96
CA GLN A 113 -11.03 -7.02 8.49
C GLN A 113 -11.55 -6.68 7.09
N SER A 114 -10.79 -6.01 6.23
CA SER A 114 -11.25 -5.70 4.87
C SER A 114 -11.49 -6.93 4.00
N ASN A 115 -12.31 -6.78 2.95
CA ASN A 115 -12.54 -7.80 1.94
C ASN A 115 -11.32 -7.95 1.02
N TYR A 116 -10.37 -8.78 1.48
CA TYR A 116 -9.11 -9.05 0.80
C TYR A 116 -9.29 -9.46 -0.67
N GLU A 117 -10.17 -10.41 -0.96
CA GLU A 117 -10.38 -10.96 -2.30
C GLU A 117 -10.88 -9.89 -3.26
N ALA A 118 -11.80 -9.02 -2.80
CA ALA A 118 -12.30 -7.92 -3.61
C ALA A 118 -11.21 -6.89 -3.94
N LEU A 119 -10.30 -6.61 -2.99
CA LEU A 119 -9.19 -5.68 -3.19
C LEU A 119 -8.17 -6.22 -4.20
N ILE A 120 -7.76 -7.48 -4.07
CA ILE A 120 -6.87 -8.12 -5.04
C ILE A 120 -7.53 -8.16 -6.42
N LYS A 121 -8.81 -8.55 -6.50
CA LYS A 121 -9.57 -8.55 -7.76
C LYS A 121 -9.71 -7.15 -8.37
N ALA A 122 -9.72 -6.10 -7.57
CA ALA A 122 -9.74 -4.71 -8.04
C ALA A 122 -8.40 -4.26 -8.65
N GLY A 123 -7.31 -4.97 -8.37
CA GLY A 123 -5.98 -4.70 -8.89
C GLY A 123 -4.97 -4.21 -7.84
N ALA A 124 -5.24 -4.39 -6.55
CA ALA A 124 -4.22 -4.17 -5.53
C ALA A 124 -3.10 -5.21 -5.69
N ASN A 125 -1.83 -4.82 -5.49
CA ASN A 125 -0.74 -5.79 -5.41
C ASN A 125 -0.79 -6.51 -4.07
N TYR A 126 -0.99 -5.76 -2.99
CA TYR A 126 -1.08 -6.27 -1.64
C TYR A 126 -2.37 -5.79 -1.01
N ALA A 127 -2.97 -6.64 -0.17
CA ALA A 127 -4.16 -6.27 0.57
C ALA A 127 -4.14 -6.82 1.99
N SER A 128 -4.82 -6.13 2.89
CA SER A 128 -4.96 -6.52 4.27
C SER A 128 -6.06 -7.56 4.48
N SER A 129 -5.93 -8.26 5.61
CA SER A 129 -6.87 -9.16 6.25
C SER A 129 -7.40 -10.32 5.38
N PRO A 130 -6.54 -11.16 4.75
CA PRO A 130 -6.98 -12.43 4.17
C PRO A 130 -7.90 -13.24 5.10
N GLU A 131 -7.53 -13.35 6.37
CA GLU A 131 -8.31 -14.07 7.40
C GLU A 131 -9.28 -13.17 8.18
N ARG A 132 -9.53 -11.94 7.71
CA ARG A 132 -10.42 -10.97 8.36
C ARG A 132 -10.04 -10.60 9.81
N VAL A 133 -8.73 -10.57 10.08
CA VAL A 133 -8.15 -10.20 11.38
C VAL A 133 -7.86 -8.69 11.48
N LEU A 134 -7.59 -8.23 12.69
CA LEU A 134 -7.00 -6.90 12.92
C LEU A 134 -5.54 -6.92 12.48
N ILE A 135 -5.10 -5.87 11.79
CA ILE A 135 -3.72 -5.71 11.34
C ILE A 135 -3.01 -4.61 12.12
N HIS A 136 -1.69 -4.67 12.17
CA HIS A 136 -0.90 -3.62 12.80
C HIS A 136 -0.78 -2.41 11.85
N CYS A 137 -0.88 -1.19 12.37
CA CYS A 137 -0.80 0.03 11.55
C CYS A 137 0.52 0.17 10.77
N LEU A 138 1.60 -0.46 11.24
CA LEU A 138 2.91 -0.48 10.57
C LEU A 138 3.05 -1.55 9.48
N ASP A 139 2.12 -2.50 9.34
CA ASP A 139 2.23 -3.52 8.28
C ASP A 139 2.30 -2.91 6.86
N PRO A 140 1.49 -1.90 6.50
CA PRO A 140 1.62 -1.21 5.21
C PRO A 140 3.00 -0.55 5.00
N VAL A 141 3.61 -0.06 6.09
CA VAL A 141 4.94 0.55 6.06
C VAL A 141 6.01 -0.49 5.73
N LEU A 142 5.97 -1.65 6.39
CA LEU A 142 6.94 -2.74 6.21
C LEU A 142 6.85 -3.34 4.79
N VAL A 143 5.63 -3.49 4.28
CA VAL A 143 5.41 -3.88 2.87
C VAL A 143 6.02 -2.87 1.91
N SER A 144 5.72 -1.59 2.12
CA SER A 144 6.21 -0.50 1.26
C SER A 144 7.73 -0.35 1.33
N GLU A 145 8.34 -0.50 2.51
CA GLU A 145 9.78 -0.49 2.71
C GLU A 145 10.45 -1.61 1.91
N LYS A 146 9.96 -2.84 2.04
CA LYS A 146 10.50 -3.99 1.31
C LYS A 146 10.50 -3.74 -0.20
N VAL A 147 9.38 -3.28 -0.74
CA VAL A 147 9.23 -2.97 -2.17
C VAL A 147 10.12 -1.80 -2.60
N ALA A 148 10.17 -0.73 -1.79
CA ALA A 148 10.91 0.50 -2.10
C ALA A 148 12.43 0.27 -2.17
N PHE A 149 12.95 -0.64 -1.35
CA PHE A 149 14.38 -0.93 -1.24
C PHE A 149 14.84 -2.18 -2.01
N SER A 150 13.92 -3.01 -2.51
CA SER A 150 14.26 -4.08 -3.47
C SER A 150 14.63 -3.49 -4.83
N HIS A 151 15.65 -4.07 -5.48
CA HIS A 151 16.15 -3.57 -6.77
C HIS A 151 15.09 -3.70 -7.87
N ILE A 152 15.07 -2.78 -8.84
CA ILE A 152 14.11 -2.78 -9.97
C ILE A 152 14.08 -4.07 -10.82
N ASN A 153 15.15 -4.88 -10.76
CA ASN A 153 15.27 -6.13 -11.49
C ASN A 153 15.15 -7.36 -10.57
N GLU A 154 14.77 -7.17 -9.32
CA GLU A 154 14.55 -8.23 -8.35
C GLU A 154 13.06 -8.42 -8.09
N LEU A 155 12.65 -9.69 -8.07
CA LEU A 155 11.31 -10.09 -7.67
C LEU A 155 11.20 -10.00 -6.15
N VAL A 156 10.21 -9.25 -5.67
CA VAL A 156 9.85 -9.21 -4.25
C VAL A 156 8.98 -10.43 -3.96
N LYS A 157 9.57 -11.43 -3.31
CA LYS A 157 8.85 -12.64 -2.88
C LYS A 157 7.82 -12.28 -1.82
N ILE A 158 6.62 -12.82 -1.97
CA ILE A 158 5.49 -12.51 -1.10
C ILE A 158 5.73 -13.11 0.28
N GLU A 159 6.31 -14.31 0.34
CA GLU A 159 6.60 -15.03 1.58
C GLU A 159 7.56 -14.21 2.46
N ASP A 160 8.68 -13.78 1.88
CA ASP A 160 9.68 -12.95 2.57
C ASP A 160 9.07 -11.61 3.06
N LEU A 161 8.18 -11.03 2.26
CA LEU A 161 7.51 -9.77 2.58
C LEU A 161 6.51 -9.94 3.72
N ILE A 162 5.70 -10.99 3.70
CA ILE A 162 4.74 -11.30 4.76
C ILE A 162 5.46 -11.61 6.08
N GLU A 163 6.55 -12.38 6.04
CA GLU A 163 7.37 -12.68 7.22
C GLU A 163 7.99 -11.43 7.86
N HIS A 164 8.17 -10.35 7.10
CA HIS A 164 8.65 -9.07 7.61
C HIS A 164 7.55 -8.21 8.25
N THR A 165 6.26 -8.54 8.05
CA THR A 165 5.13 -7.83 8.68
C THR A 165 4.87 -8.33 10.10
N ILE A 166 4.22 -7.51 10.92
CA ILE A 166 3.92 -7.82 12.32
C ILE A 166 2.77 -8.84 12.42
N THR A 167 1.72 -8.67 11.60
CA THR A 167 0.55 -9.57 11.64
C THR A 167 0.78 -10.86 10.86
N GLY A 168 1.68 -10.85 9.87
CA GLY A 168 1.97 -12.03 9.05
C GLY A 168 0.82 -12.43 8.11
N ALA A 169 0.80 -13.69 7.70
CA ALA A 169 -0.06 -14.19 6.61
C ALA A 169 -1.57 -14.09 6.89
N ALA A 170 -1.98 -14.10 8.16
CA ALA A 170 -3.37 -13.90 8.53
C ALA A 170 -3.85 -12.46 8.21
N GLY A 171 -2.93 -11.50 8.31
CA GLY A 171 -3.21 -10.08 8.17
C GLY A 171 -2.82 -9.48 6.83
N ILE A 172 -1.86 -10.06 6.09
CA ILE A 172 -1.35 -9.47 4.85
C ILE A 172 -1.20 -10.56 3.79
N GLY A 173 -1.67 -10.27 2.59
CA GLY A 173 -1.47 -11.12 1.41
C GLY A 173 -1.27 -10.28 0.15
N GLY A 174 -1.02 -10.93 -0.98
CA GLY A 174 -0.96 -10.23 -2.26
C GLY A 174 -0.44 -11.07 -3.41
N LEU A 175 0.09 -10.36 -4.40
CA LEU A 175 0.74 -10.84 -5.60
C LEU A 175 2.19 -10.33 -5.62
N GLN A 176 3.06 -11.05 -6.33
CA GLN A 176 4.46 -10.68 -6.46
C GLN A 176 4.61 -9.42 -7.33
N THR A 177 5.66 -8.64 -7.08
CA THR A 177 6.00 -7.42 -7.85
C THR A 177 7.52 -7.32 -8.02
N MET A 178 7.95 -6.55 -9.01
CA MET A 178 9.33 -6.06 -9.07
C MET A 178 9.60 -4.98 -8.02
N GLY A 179 10.85 -4.90 -7.55
CA GLY A 179 11.30 -3.83 -6.65
C GLY A 179 11.30 -2.44 -7.28
N LYS A 180 11.52 -1.40 -6.48
CA LYS A 180 11.50 0.01 -6.92
C LYS A 180 12.84 0.75 -6.78
N PHE A 181 13.82 0.13 -6.15
CA PHE A 181 15.09 0.77 -5.84
C PHE A 181 15.97 0.91 -7.09
N ARG A 182 16.45 2.12 -7.34
CA ARG A 182 17.37 2.43 -8.44
C ARG A 182 18.75 2.81 -7.92
N TYR A 183 19.78 2.17 -8.47
CA TYR A 183 21.18 2.55 -8.28
C TYR A 183 21.62 3.60 -9.31
N GLY A 184 22.37 4.61 -8.87
CA GLY A 184 22.98 5.62 -9.71
C GLY A 184 24.48 5.79 -9.42
N VAL A 185 25.26 6.10 -10.46
CA VAL A 185 26.70 6.39 -10.37
C VAL A 185 27.14 7.27 -11.55
N PRO A 186 28.02 8.28 -11.37
CA PRO A 186 28.48 8.83 -10.09
C PRO A 186 27.40 9.64 -9.37
N LYS A 187 27.51 9.75 -8.04
CA LYS A 187 26.86 10.83 -7.30
C LYS A 187 27.43 12.18 -7.74
N GLY A 188 26.56 13.13 -8.09
CA GLY A 188 26.94 14.49 -8.45
C GLY A 188 27.69 15.18 -7.31
N LYS A 189 28.60 16.10 -7.65
CA LYS A 189 29.40 16.86 -6.66
C LYS A 189 28.63 18.02 -6.02
N TYR A 190 27.45 18.36 -6.55
CA TYR A 190 26.63 19.51 -6.17
C TYR A 190 25.22 19.02 -5.87
#